data_AF-A0A438WFS3-F1
#
_entry.id   AF-A0A438WFS3-F1
#
_cell.length_a   1.000
_cell.length_b   1.000
_cell.length_c   1.000
_cell.angle_alpha   90.00
_cell.angle_beta   90.00
_cell.angle_gamma   90.00
#
_symmetry.space_group_name_H-M   'P 1'
#
loop_
_entity.id
_entity.type
_entity.pdbx_description
1 polymer ?
#
loop_
_entity_poly.entity_id
_entity_poly.type
_entity_poly.pdbx_seq_one_letter_code
_entity_poly.pdbx_strand_id
1 'polypeptide(L)'
;KTQKMVYAPRGSEHPTRNIKTTKKEWQSFSLSDEDVLILAKYAIEIEKHYSKEAKQYRPMDIEWAKDGDSGEIFIVQARPETVQSQKSKEENQVFEKFKFKNPNEKKEIILQGRAIGSKIGSGKVRIINDLEH
;
A
#
# COMPACT_ATOMS: atom_id res chain seq x y z
N LYS A 1 3.34 -4.99 -12.94
CA LYS A 1 1.85 -5.01 -12.94
C LYS A 1 1.37 -5.38 -14.35
N THR A 2 0.31 -6.17 -14.48
CA THR A 2 -0.20 -6.67 -15.78
C THR A 2 -1.08 -5.67 -16.55
N GLN A 3 -1.49 -4.59 -15.87
CA GLN A 3 -2.29 -3.51 -16.44
C GLN A 3 -1.71 -2.15 -16.02
N LYS A 4 -1.95 -1.15 -16.88
CA LYS A 4 -1.73 0.29 -16.60
C LYS A 4 -2.99 1.08 -16.92
N MET A 5 -3.19 2.18 -16.21
CA MET A 5 -4.28 3.12 -16.46
C MET A 5 -3.77 4.25 -17.36
N VAL A 6 -4.53 4.62 -18.39
CA VAL A 6 -4.22 5.71 -19.32
C VAL A 6 -5.44 6.59 -19.53
N TYR A 7 -5.23 7.82 -19.98
CA TYR A 7 -6.32 8.69 -20.41
C TYR A 7 -7.14 8.04 -21.54
N ALA A 8 -8.46 8.12 -21.39
CA ALA A 8 -9.37 7.73 -22.44
C ALA A 8 -9.48 8.84 -23.49
N PRO A 9 -9.84 8.52 -24.74
CA PRO A 9 -10.11 9.54 -25.76
C PRO A 9 -11.14 10.56 -25.26
N ARG A 10 -10.96 11.82 -25.67
CA ARG A 10 -11.90 12.91 -25.31
C ARG A 10 -13.32 12.54 -25.74
N GLY A 11 -14.28 12.68 -24.82
CA GLY A 11 -15.68 12.28 -25.04
C GLY A 11 -16.02 10.84 -24.63
N SER A 12 -15.08 10.10 -24.04
CA SER A 12 -15.36 8.80 -23.41
C SER A 12 -16.21 8.98 -22.15
N GLU A 13 -17.07 8.00 -21.85
CA GLU A 13 -17.91 7.96 -20.64
C GLU A 13 -17.08 8.01 -19.34
N HIS A 14 -15.89 7.39 -19.37
CA HIS A 14 -14.91 7.45 -18.29
C HIS A 14 -13.63 8.13 -18.77
N PRO A 15 -13.02 9.02 -17.96
CA PRO A 15 -11.83 9.78 -18.36
C PRO A 15 -10.56 8.92 -18.45
N THR A 16 -10.58 7.71 -17.89
CA THR A 16 -9.45 6.79 -17.89
C THR A 16 -9.89 5.37 -18.28
N ARG A 17 -8.94 4.58 -18.80
CA ARG A 17 -9.14 3.16 -19.11
C ARG A 17 -7.92 2.34 -18.74
N ASN A 18 -8.14 1.08 -18.35
CA ASN A 18 -7.06 0.13 -18.09
C ASN A 18 -6.69 -0.61 -19.39
N ILE A 19 -5.39 -0.64 -19.70
CA ILE A 19 -4.83 -1.40 -20.82
C ILE A 19 -3.77 -2.37 -20.33
N LYS A 20 -3.54 -3.46 -21.08
CA LYS A 20 -2.47 -4.40 -20.78
C LYS A 20 -1.12 -3.71 -20.95
N THR A 21 -0.22 -3.89 -20.00
CA THR A 21 1.18 -3.49 -20.15
C THR A 21 1.88 -4.42 -21.14
N THR A 22 2.81 -3.87 -21.91
CA THR A 22 3.67 -4.62 -22.83
C THR A 22 4.74 -5.40 -22.05
N LYS A 23 5.35 -6.40 -22.71
CA LYS A 23 6.45 -7.18 -22.12
C LYS A 23 7.65 -6.30 -21.75
N LYS A 24 7.93 -5.26 -22.56
CA LYS A 24 9.00 -4.29 -22.27
C LYS A 24 8.72 -3.52 -20.98
N GLU A 25 7.50 -3.04 -20.80
CA GLU A 25 7.09 -2.31 -19.59
C GLU A 25 7.08 -3.19 -18.35
N TRP A 26 6.87 -4.50 -18.48
CA TRP A 26 7.03 -5.44 -17.35
C TRP A 26 8.48 -5.59 -16.91
N GLN A 27 9.42 -5.41 -17.84
CA GLN A 27 10.86 -5.58 -17.62
C GLN A 27 11.55 -4.26 -17.27
N SER A 28 10.81 -3.15 -17.19
CA SER A 28 11.32 -1.84 -16.81
C SER A 28 10.69 -1.34 -15.51
N PHE A 29 11.37 -0.43 -14.83
CA PHE A 29 10.76 0.32 -13.73
C PHE A 29 9.67 1.26 -14.25
N SER A 30 8.67 1.51 -13.41
CA SER A 30 7.57 2.44 -13.72
C SER A 30 7.95 3.91 -13.45
N LEU A 31 9.11 4.13 -12.83
CA LEU A 31 9.67 5.42 -12.43
C LEU A 31 11.14 5.46 -12.82
N SER A 32 11.62 6.66 -13.14
CA SER A 32 13.03 6.99 -13.24
C SER A 32 13.62 7.29 -11.86
N ASP A 33 14.95 7.39 -11.75
CA ASP A 33 15.61 7.78 -10.51
C ASP A 33 15.22 9.21 -10.10
N GLU A 34 15.07 10.11 -11.08
CA GLU A 34 14.62 11.49 -10.87
C GLU A 34 13.20 11.52 -10.28
N ASP A 35 12.29 10.68 -10.78
CA ASP A 35 10.93 10.57 -10.25
C ASP A 35 10.94 10.13 -8.78
N VAL A 36 11.79 9.15 -8.44
CA VAL A 36 11.92 8.64 -7.08
C VAL A 36 12.44 9.72 -6.13
N LEU A 37 13.41 10.53 -6.56
CA LEU A 37 13.93 11.65 -5.78
C LEU A 37 12.87 12.74 -5.55
N ILE A 38 12.04 13.04 -6.57
CA ILE A 38 10.92 13.98 -6.44
C ILE A 38 9.90 13.45 -5.41
N LEU A 39 9.51 12.18 -5.51
CA LEU A 39 8.59 11.55 -4.56
C LEU A 39 9.15 11.54 -3.13
N ALA A 40 10.44 11.24 -2.96
CA ALA A 40 11.08 11.27 -1.66
C ALA A 40 11.05 12.68 -1.05
N LYS A 41 11.32 13.71 -1.84
CA LYS A 41 11.22 15.11 -1.40
C LYS A 41 9.80 15.46 -0.97
N TYR A 42 8.79 15.09 -1.75
CA TYR A 42 7.39 15.31 -1.39
C TYR A 42 7.01 14.57 -0.11
N ALA A 43 7.41 13.31 0.04
CA ALA A 43 7.13 12.52 1.24
C ALA A 43 7.70 13.15 2.51
N ILE A 44 8.95 13.63 2.47
CA ILE A 44 9.61 14.29 3.60
C ILE A 44 8.89 15.59 3.97
N GLU A 45 8.55 16.43 2.99
CA GLU A 45 7.87 17.70 3.25
C GLU A 45 6.45 17.48 3.83
N ILE A 46 5.72 16.49 3.32
CA ILE A 46 4.39 16.11 3.82
C ILE A 46 4.49 15.59 5.25
N GLU A 47 5.39 14.66 5.54
CA GLU A 47 5.59 14.12 6.89
C GLU A 47 5.97 15.22 7.88
N LYS A 48 6.89 16.12 7.49
CA LYS A 48 7.30 17.26 8.30
C LYS A 48 6.14 18.21 8.59
N HIS A 49 5.33 18.53 7.59
CA HIS A 49 4.17 19.38 7.74
C HIS A 49 3.18 18.79 8.75
N TYR A 50 2.75 17.55 8.54
CA TYR A 50 1.77 16.91 9.43
C TYR A 50 2.32 16.56 10.81
N SER A 51 3.62 16.27 10.95
CA SER A 51 4.27 16.10 12.25
C SER A 51 4.30 17.42 13.04
N LYS A 52 4.52 18.55 12.36
CA LYS A 52 4.45 19.87 12.99
C LYS A 52 3.03 20.20 13.46
N GLU A 53 2.02 19.98 12.61
CA GLU A 53 0.61 20.16 12.99
C GLU A 53 0.20 19.24 14.14
N ALA A 54 0.70 18.00 14.14
CA ALA A 54 0.50 17.00 15.19
C ALA A 54 1.10 17.36 16.55
N LYS A 55 2.14 18.20 16.54
CA LYS A 55 3.09 18.37 17.66
C LYS A 55 3.73 17.05 18.13
N GLN A 56 3.80 16.05 17.27
CA GLN A 56 4.44 14.75 17.52
C GLN A 56 4.88 14.16 16.17
N TYR A 57 5.83 13.22 16.18
CA TYR A 57 6.16 12.46 14.98
C TYR A 57 4.90 11.77 14.42
N ARG A 58 4.60 12.04 13.14
CA ARG A 58 3.40 11.53 12.46
C ARG A 58 3.78 11.03 11.07
N PRO A 59 4.08 9.72 10.93
CA PRO A 59 4.32 9.12 9.63
C PRO A 59 3.06 9.22 8.75
N MET A 60 3.27 9.32 7.44
CA MET A 60 2.21 9.56 6.47
C MET A 60 2.18 8.44 5.41
N ASP A 61 0.98 7.96 5.11
CA ASP A 61 0.64 7.15 3.94
C ASP A 61 0.24 8.10 2.81
N ILE A 62 0.93 8.00 1.67
CA ILE A 62 0.86 8.96 0.57
C ILE A 62 0.55 8.24 -0.74
N GLU A 63 -0.54 8.64 -1.38
CA GLU A 63 -0.89 8.21 -2.73
C GLU A 63 -0.48 9.29 -3.74
N TRP A 64 0.08 8.86 -4.85
CA TRP A 64 0.59 9.73 -5.91
C TRP A 64 0.20 9.20 -7.29
N ALA A 65 0.20 10.08 -8.28
CA ALA A 65 0.01 9.75 -9.68
C ALA A 65 1.06 10.48 -10.52
N LYS A 66 1.57 9.83 -11.56
CA LYS A 66 2.38 10.47 -12.60
C LYS A 66 1.48 10.76 -13.79
N ASP A 67 1.43 12.02 -14.20
CA ASP A 67 0.61 12.45 -15.32
C ASP A 67 1.14 11.87 -16.63
N GLY A 68 0.22 11.39 -17.47
CA GLY A 68 0.56 10.75 -18.74
C GLY A 68 0.98 11.74 -19.83
N ASP A 69 0.56 13.00 -19.73
CA ASP A 69 0.78 14.02 -20.74
C ASP A 69 1.99 14.92 -20.40
N SER A 70 2.03 15.47 -19.18
CA SER A 70 3.14 16.32 -18.71
C SER A 70 4.32 15.52 -18.15
N GLY A 71 4.09 14.29 -17.68
CA GLY A 71 5.09 13.49 -16.98
C GLY A 71 5.38 13.96 -15.55
N GLU A 72 4.61 14.92 -15.02
CA GLU A 72 4.79 15.43 -13.66
C GLU A 72 4.17 14.50 -12.61
N ILE A 73 4.66 14.59 -11.38
CA ILE A 73 4.18 13.81 -10.25
C ILE A 73 3.27 14.65 -9.39
N PHE A 74 2.08 14.13 -9.09
CA PHE A 74 1.08 14.76 -8.26
C PHE A 74 0.78 13.89 -7.03
N ILE A 75 0.61 14.53 -5.89
CA ILE A 75 0.10 13.88 -4.68
C ILE A 75 -1.42 13.95 -4.71
N VAL A 76 -2.07 12.78 -4.69
CA VAL A 76 -3.54 12.69 -4.75
C VAL A 76 -4.15 12.53 -3.36
N GLN A 77 -3.40 11.96 -2.42
CA GLN A 77 -3.87 11.72 -1.05
C GLN A 77 -2.67 11.66 -0.09
N ALA A 78 -2.83 12.24 1.10
CA ALA A 78 -1.91 12.05 2.23
C ALA A 78 -2.72 11.87 3.52
N ARG A 79 -2.52 10.76 4.24
CA ARG A 79 -3.18 10.49 5.53
C ARG A 79 -2.16 9.98 6.54
N PRO A 80 -2.38 10.18 7.86
CA PRO A 80 -1.55 9.55 8.86
C PRO A 80 -1.47 8.04 8.62
N GLU A 81 -0.28 7.48 8.70
CA GLU A 81 -0.09 6.03 8.67
C GLU A 81 -0.74 5.44 9.93
N THR A 82 -1.52 4.36 9.77
CA THR A 82 -2.32 3.78 10.87
C THR A 82 -1.99 2.33 11.19
N VAL A 83 -1.24 1.62 10.34
CA VAL A 83 -1.03 0.16 10.47
C VAL A 83 0.20 -0.16 11.33
N GLN A 84 1.25 0.64 11.27
CA GLN A 84 2.49 0.44 12.04
C GLN A 84 2.71 1.52 13.11
N SER A 85 2.11 2.71 12.97
CA SER A 85 2.27 3.83 13.90
C SER A 85 1.76 3.55 15.32
N GLN A 86 0.82 2.61 15.44
CA GLN A 86 0.38 2.11 16.75
C GLN A 86 1.45 1.24 17.44
N LYS A 87 2.33 0.57 16.69
CA LYS A 87 3.44 -0.23 17.27
C LYS A 87 4.59 0.64 17.75
N SER A 88 4.83 1.78 17.11
CA SER A 88 5.99 2.63 17.40
C SER A 88 5.86 3.51 18.65
N LYS A 89 4.67 3.61 19.25
CA LYS A 89 4.44 4.52 20.38
C LYS A 89 4.83 3.98 21.75
N GLU A 90 4.98 2.67 21.91
CA GLU A 90 5.20 2.10 23.25
C GLU A 90 6.42 1.20 23.40
N GLU A 91 6.90 0.49 22.39
CA GLU A 91 7.99 -0.47 22.62
C GLU A 91 8.95 -0.53 21.43
N ASN A 92 10.23 -0.81 21.75
CA ASN A 92 11.31 -1.09 20.81
C ASN A 92 10.81 -1.86 19.58
N GLN A 93 11.39 -1.58 18.40
CA GLN A 93 11.12 -2.25 17.13
C GLN A 93 11.37 -3.77 17.21
N VAL A 94 10.51 -4.51 17.91
CA VAL A 94 10.59 -5.96 18.05
C VAL A 94 9.86 -6.54 16.85
N PHE A 95 10.63 -7.11 15.93
CA PHE A 95 10.07 -7.92 14.86
C PHE A 95 9.49 -9.22 15.44
N GLU A 96 8.18 -9.24 15.68
CA GLU A 96 7.49 -10.46 16.08
C GLU A 96 7.40 -11.44 14.91
N LYS A 97 7.95 -12.64 15.12
CA LYS A 97 7.80 -13.79 14.21
C LYS A 97 7.00 -14.89 14.89
N PHE A 98 5.88 -15.26 14.27
CA PHE A 98 5.04 -16.35 14.74
C PHE A 98 5.46 -17.65 14.04
N LYS A 99 5.56 -18.73 14.83
CA LYS A 99 5.89 -20.07 14.34
C LYS A 99 4.99 -21.08 15.05
N PHE A 100 4.59 -22.12 14.33
CA PHE A 100 3.89 -23.24 14.97
C PHE A 100 4.80 -23.89 16.00
N LYS A 101 4.24 -24.24 17.17
CA LYS A 101 4.99 -24.95 18.23
C LYS A 101 5.56 -26.27 17.71
N ASN A 102 4.80 -26.97 16.87
CA ASN A 102 5.21 -28.19 16.18
C ASN A 102 5.18 -27.95 14.65
N PRO A 103 6.32 -27.56 14.04
CA PRO A 103 6.40 -27.32 12.60
C PRO A 103 6.20 -28.60 11.78
N ASN A 104 6.68 -29.73 12.30
CA ASN A 104 6.70 -31.03 11.61
C ASN A 104 5.42 -31.85 11.79
N GLU A 105 4.46 -31.36 12.56
CA GLU A 105 3.17 -32.00 12.72
C GLU A 105 2.41 -31.95 11.39
N LYS A 106 1.95 -33.11 10.91
CA LYS A 106 1.09 -33.19 9.72
C LYS A 106 -0.22 -32.47 10.02
N LYS A 107 -0.43 -31.34 9.36
CA LYS A 107 -1.69 -30.59 9.39
C LYS A 107 -2.38 -30.78 8.05
N GLU A 108 -3.66 -31.10 8.10
CA GLU A 108 -4.49 -31.08 6.91
C GLU A 108 -4.78 -29.62 6.53
N ILE A 109 -4.41 -29.24 5.31
CA ILE A 109 -4.66 -27.89 4.79
C ILE A 109 -6.03 -27.91 4.12
N ILE A 110 -7.01 -27.28 4.76
CA ILE A 110 -8.38 -27.21 4.23
C ILE A 110 -8.48 -26.11 3.15
N LEU A 111 -7.76 -24.98 3.31
CA LEU A 111 -7.76 -23.84 2.39
C LEU A 111 -6.41 -23.09 2.43
N GLN A 112 -6.07 -22.40 1.34
CA GLN A 112 -4.87 -21.54 1.23
C GLN A 112 -5.18 -20.23 0.48
N GLY A 113 -4.42 -19.18 0.78
CA GLY A 113 -4.61 -17.85 0.17
C GLY A 113 -3.41 -16.93 0.33
N ARG A 114 -3.55 -15.68 -0.14
CA ARG A 114 -2.49 -14.66 -0.03
C ARG A 114 -2.44 -14.09 1.40
N ALA A 115 -1.27 -14.14 2.03
CA ALA A 115 -1.06 -13.52 3.33
C ALA A 115 -1.08 -11.98 3.24
N ILE A 116 -1.88 -11.34 4.09
CA ILE A 116 -1.92 -9.88 4.26
C ILE A 116 -1.02 -9.43 5.42
N GLY A 117 -0.76 -10.31 6.40
CA GLY A 117 0.08 -10.04 7.57
C GLY A 117 0.88 -11.26 8.04
N SER A 118 1.65 -11.10 9.13
CA SER A 118 2.58 -12.12 9.65
C SER A 118 2.09 -12.89 10.89
N LYS A 119 0.87 -12.63 11.36
CA LYS A 119 0.31 -13.23 12.58
C LYS A 119 -0.32 -14.61 12.32
N ILE A 120 -0.39 -15.43 13.37
CA ILE A 120 -1.19 -16.66 13.41
C ILE A 120 -2.47 -16.38 14.19
N GLY A 121 -3.64 -16.58 13.57
CA GLY A 121 -4.95 -16.45 14.21
C GLY A 121 -5.57 -17.81 14.51
N SER A 122 -6.29 -17.93 15.62
CA SER A 122 -7.11 -19.08 15.97
C SER A 122 -8.39 -18.61 16.65
N GLY A 123 -9.53 -19.21 16.30
CA GLY A 123 -10.83 -18.82 16.85
C GLY A 123 -11.98 -19.49 16.14
N LYS A 124 -13.20 -19.30 16.67
CA LYS A 124 -14.43 -19.74 16.01
C LYS A 124 -14.70 -18.82 14.82
N VAL A 125 -14.98 -19.41 13.66
CA VAL A 125 -15.42 -18.66 12.48
C VAL A 125 -16.82 -18.10 12.75
N ARG A 126 -17.01 -16.81 12.45
CA ARG A 126 -18.31 -16.16 12.43
C ARG A 126 -18.58 -15.65 11.03
N ILE A 127 -19.73 -16.03 10.48
CA ILE A 127 -20.20 -15.52 9.19
C ILE A 127 -21.08 -14.31 9.49
N ILE A 128 -20.73 -13.16 8.92
CA ILE A 128 -21.50 -11.92 9.02
C ILE A 128 -22.14 -11.70 7.65
N ASN A 129 -23.47 -11.80 7.59
CA ASN A 129 -24.24 -11.69 6.36
C ASN A 129 -24.77 -10.26 6.09
N ASP A 130 -24.77 -9.40 7.11
CA ASP A 130 -25.28 -8.03 7.04
C ASP A 130 -24.47 -7.10 7.96
N LEU A 131 -24.36 -5.83 7.59
CA LEU A 131 -23.65 -4.77 8.30
C LEU A 131 -24.41 -4.25 9.54
N GLU A 132 -25.68 -4.59 9.74
CA GLU A 132 -26.50 -4.12 10.88
C GLU A 132 -26.25 -4.82 12.24
N HIS A 133 -25.06 -5.39 12.49
CA HIS A 133 -24.71 -6.05 13.76
C HIS A 133 -23.91 -5.18 14.73
#